data_AF-A0A8T4SJ67-F1
#
_entry.id   AF-A0A8T4SJ67-F1
#
_cell.length_a   1.000
_cell.length_b   1.000
_cell.length_c   1.000
_cell.angle_alpha   90.00
_cell.angle_beta   90.00
_cell.angle_gamma   90.00
#
_symmetry.space_group_name_H-M   'P 1'
#
loop_
_entity.id
_entity.type
_entity.pdbx_description
1 polymer ?
#
loop_
_entity_poly.entity_id
_entity_poly.type
_entity_poly.pdbx_seq_one_letter_code
_entity_poly.pdbx_strand_id
1 'polypeptide(L)'
;MNERNQTLRKEVFKRDNFTCQKCKIQDKTARTLESHHIVPLILNGEDSLSNLITLCSDCHHFAPNKKEEFEQYIKEECTGTMTTFINAWTKVQKEHPELFNKNSFK
;
A
#
# COMPACT_ATOMS: atom_id res chain seq x y z
N MET A 1 -25.40 9.61 4.58
CA MET A 1 -23.94 9.43 4.46
C MET A 1 -23.51 8.65 5.68
N ASN A 2 -23.25 7.34 5.53
CA ASN A 2 -22.84 6.53 6.68
C ASN A 2 -21.51 7.06 7.21
N GLU A 3 -21.50 7.31 8.50
CA GLU A 3 -20.32 7.62 9.29
C GLU A 3 -19.23 6.59 8.97
N ARG A 4 -18.14 7.02 8.31
CA ARG A 4 -17.01 6.14 8.00
C ARG A 4 -16.50 5.58 9.32
N ASN A 5 -16.68 4.28 9.54
CA ASN A 5 -16.39 3.64 10.81
C ASN A 5 -14.90 3.79 11.14
N GLN A 6 -14.58 4.70 12.06
CA GLN A 6 -13.21 5.03 12.43
C GLN A 6 -12.47 3.82 13.02
N THR A 7 -13.21 2.87 13.60
CA THR A 7 -12.66 1.61 14.12
C THR A 7 -12.20 0.73 12.97
N LEU A 8 -13.06 0.48 11.98
CA LEU A 8 -12.74 -0.29 10.77
C LEU A 8 -11.53 0.29 10.02
N ARG A 9 -11.43 1.62 9.92
CA ARG A 9 -10.25 2.28 9.35
C ARG A 9 -8.97 1.97 10.12
N LYS A 10 -9.00 2.00 11.45
CA LYS A 10 -7.81 1.67 12.27
C LYS A 10 -7.46 0.18 12.16
N GLU A 11 -8.45 -0.69 12.06
CA GLU A 11 -8.25 -2.13 11.91
C GLU A 11 -7.64 -2.48 10.56
N VAL A 12 -8.10 -1.86 9.46
CA VAL A 12 -7.51 -2.10 8.13
C VAL A 12 -6.05 -1.64 8.09
N PHE A 13 -5.72 -0.50 8.69
CA PHE A 13 -4.34 -0.02 8.78
C PHE A 13 -3.46 -0.96 9.60
N LYS A 14 -3.97 -1.48 10.72
CA LYS A 14 -3.24 -2.47 11.54
C LYS A 14 -3.02 -3.77 10.77
N ARG A 15 -4.04 -4.30 10.09
CA ARG A 15 -3.95 -5.51 9.25
C ARG A 15 -2.85 -5.35 8.19
N ASP A 16 -2.84 -4.20 7.54
CA ASP A 16 -1.90 -3.89 6.45
C ASP A 16 -0.54 -3.38 6.97
N ASN A 17 -0.30 -3.45 8.28
CA ASN A 17 0.91 -2.98 8.96
C ASN A 17 1.28 -1.52 8.63
N PHE A 18 0.27 -0.67 8.45
CA PHE A 18 0.39 0.73 8.06
C PHE A 18 1.14 0.93 6.73
N THR A 19 0.98 -0.02 5.81
CA THR A 19 1.66 -0.04 4.52
C THR A 19 0.63 0.09 3.39
N CYS A 20 0.88 1.00 2.46
CA CYS A 20 0.11 1.11 1.22
C CYS A 20 0.21 -0.21 0.44
N GLN A 21 -0.93 -0.82 0.14
CA GLN A 21 -0.96 -2.14 -0.49
C GLN A 21 -0.62 -2.11 -1.98
N LYS A 22 -0.62 -0.94 -2.62
CA LYS A 22 -0.11 -0.77 -3.99
C LYS A 22 1.40 -0.51 -4.00
N CYS A 23 1.83 0.69 -3.57
CA CYS A 23 3.22 1.12 -3.71
C CYS A 23 4.17 0.63 -2.61
N LYS A 24 3.65 -0.04 -1.57
CA LYS A 24 4.40 -0.60 -0.43
C LYS A 24 5.09 0.45 0.46
N ILE A 25 4.82 1.75 0.27
CA ILE A 25 5.26 2.79 1.20
C ILE A 25 4.54 2.60 2.54
N GLN A 26 5.31 2.72 3.63
CA GLN A 26 4.81 2.58 4.99
C GLN A 26 4.77 3.94 5.70
N ASP A 27 3.67 4.22 6.40
CA ASP A 27 3.52 5.39 7.27
C ASP A 27 2.91 4.96 8.62
N LYS A 28 3.77 4.73 9.62
CA LYS A 28 3.35 4.37 10.99
C LYS A 28 2.56 5.47 11.69
N THR A 29 2.63 6.72 11.22
CA THR A 29 1.82 7.81 11.78
C THR A 29 0.39 7.81 11.26
N ALA A 30 0.10 7.01 10.23
CA ALA A 30 -1.19 6.92 9.54
C ALA A 30 -1.73 8.26 9.03
N ARG A 31 -0.86 9.27 8.86
CA ARG A 31 -1.25 10.62 8.45
C ARG A 31 -1.51 10.70 6.95
N THR A 32 -0.82 9.88 6.16
CA THR A 32 -0.95 9.84 4.70
C THR A 32 -1.67 8.59 4.21
N LEU A 33 -2.28 7.82 5.11
CA LEU A 33 -2.98 6.57 4.79
C LEU A 33 -4.49 6.76 4.76
N GLU A 34 -5.11 6.14 3.77
CA GLU A 34 -6.54 6.15 3.51
C GLU A 34 -7.04 4.71 3.31
N SER A 35 -8.26 4.43 3.77
CA SER A 35 -8.94 3.16 3.56
C SER A 35 -9.81 3.28 2.31
N HIS A 36 -9.56 2.42 1.33
CA HIS A 36 -10.30 2.36 0.07
C HIS A 36 -11.23 1.16 0.04
N HIS A 37 -12.44 1.31 -0.49
CA HIS A 37 -13.34 0.19 -0.75
C HIS A 37 -12.99 -0.46 -2.10
N ILE A 38 -12.63 -1.75 -2.09
CA ILE A 38 -12.30 -2.53 -3.29
C ILE A 38 -13.52 -2.63 -4.22
N VAL A 39 -14.68 -2.93 -3.64
CA VAL A 39 -15.99 -2.80 -4.29
C VAL A 39 -16.65 -1.54 -3.77
N PRO A 40 -16.96 -0.55 -4.62
CA PRO A 40 -17.62 0.68 -4.21
C PRO A 40 -18.98 0.43 -3.54
N LEU A 41 -19.34 1.26 -2.55
CA LEU A 41 -20.64 1.19 -1.88
C LEU A 41 -21.82 1.32 -2.86
N ILE A 42 -21.67 2.14 -3.91
CA ILE A 42 -22.70 2.32 -4.95
C ILE A 42 -22.93 1.04 -5.78
N LEU A 43 -21.97 0.12 -5.78
CA LEU A 43 -22.05 -1.18 -6.43
C LEU A 43 -22.32 -2.31 -5.43
N ASN A 44 -23.02 -2.00 -4.32
CA ASN A 44 -23.32 -2.94 -3.22
C ASN A 44 -22.07 -3.51 -2.54
N GLY A 45 -20.96 -2.78 -2.53
CA GLY A 45 -19.82 -3.12 -1.70
C GLY A 45 -20.16 -3.01 -0.21
N GLU A 46 -19.68 -3.97 0.58
CA GLU A 46 -19.84 -3.96 2.03
C GLU A 46 -18.84 -3.01 2.71
N ASP A 47 -19.23 -2.42 3.83
CA ASP A 47 -18.30 -1.69 4.71
C ASP A 47 -17.66 -2.67 5.71
N SER A 48 -16.87 -3.60 5.19
CA SER A 48 -16.24 -4.69 5.95
C SER A 48 -14.73 -4.72 5.74
N LEU A 49 -14.01 -5.31 6.69
CA LEU A 49 -12.54 -5.35 6.65
C LEU A 49 -12.02 -6.03 5.36
N SER A 50 -12.71 -7.04 4.85
CA SER A 50 -12.36 -7.77 3.63
C SER A 50 -12.54 -6.92 2.35
N ASN A 51 -13.44 -5.93 2.36
CA ASN A 51 -13.65 -5.02 1.25
C ASN A 51 -12.84 -3.72 1.38
N LEU A 52 -12.06 -3.56 2.45
CA LEU A 52 -11.19 -2.41 2.67
C LEU A 52 -9.72 -2.73 2.43
N ILE A 53 -9.01 -1.77 1.87
CA ILE A 53 -7.56 -1.85 1.62
C ILE A 53 -6.87 -0.53 1.96
N THR A 54 -5.66 -0.61 2.52
CA THR A 54 -4.86 0.58 2.86
C THR A 54 -4.12 1.10 1.63
N LEU A 55 -4.32 2.38 1.29
CA LEU A 55 -3.57 3.09 0.26
C LEU A 55 -2.95 4.37 0.84
N CYS A 56 -1.82 4.82 0.31
CA CYS A 56 -1.36 6.19 0.57
C CYS A 56 -2.23 7.18 -0.21
N SER A 57 -2.25 8.45 0.20
CA SER A 57 -3.05 9.49 -0.47
C SER A 57 -2.83 9.56 -1.98
N ASP A 58 -1.59 9.39 -2.47
CA ASP A 58 -1.30 9.38 -3.90
C ASP A 58 -1.96 8.19 -4.62
N CYS A 59 -1.74 6.96 -4.11
CA CYS A 59 -2.35 5.77 -4.70
C CYS A 59 -3.88 5.78 -4.57
N HIS A 60 -4.40 6.37 -3.50
CA HIS A 60 -5.84 6.52 -3.31
C HIS A 60 -6.45 7.48 -4.33
N HIS A 61 -5.77 8.60 -4.61
CA HIS A 61 -6.21 9.59 -5.60
C HIS A 61 -6.34 9.00 -7.01
N PHE A 62 -5.43 8.10 -7.39
CA PHE A 62 -5.44 7.44 -8.71
C PHE A 62 -6.18 6.10 -8.73
N ALA A 63 -6.83 5.69 -7.64
CA ALA A 63 -7.55 4.43 -7.59
C ALA A 63 -8.79 4.48 -8.50
N PRO A 64 -8.97 3.51 -9.42
CA PRO A 64 -10.17 3.45 -10.26
C PRO A 64 -11.41 3.06 -9.45
N ASN A 65 -12.57 3.53 -9.87
CA ASN A 65 -13.85 3.29 -9.19
C ASN A 65 -14.56 2.00 -9.63
N LYS A 66 -13.95 1.17 -10.48
CA LYS A 66 -14.50 -0.14 -10.84
C LYS A 66 -13.64 -1.23 -10.24
N LYS A 67 -14.28 -2.28 -9.71
CA LYS A 67 -13.62 -3.39 -9.03
C LYS A 67 -12.57 -4.05 -9.93
N GLU A 68 -12.90 -4.34 -11.17
CA GLU A 68 -12.03 -5.07 -12.10
C GLU A 68 -10.77 -4.24 -12.43
N GLU A 69 -10.96 -2.95 -12.70
CA GLU A 69 -9.86 -2.01 -12.93
C GLU A 69 -9.02 -1.83 -11.67
N PHE A 70 -9.66 -1.79 -10.49
CA PHE A 70 -8.97 -1.67 -9.20
C PHE A 70 -8.13 -2.90 -8.88
N GLU A 71 -8.67 -4.10 -9.11
CA GLU A 71 -7.94 -5.35 -8.94
C GLU A 71 -6.71 -5.43 -9.83
N GLN A 72 -6.78 -4.91 -11.06
CA GLN A 72 -5.62 -4.78 -11.92
C GLN A 72 -4.64 -3.73 -11.37
N TYR A 73 -5.16 -2.55 -10.99
CA TYR A 73 -4.38 -1.44 -10.46
C TYR A 73 -3.52 -1.84 -9.24
N ILE A 74 -4.04 -2.65 -8.33
CA ILE A 74 -3.26 -3.10 -7.14
C ILE A 74 -2.21 -4.17 -7.47
N LYS A 75 -2.37 -4.90 -8.59
CA LYS A 75 -1.43 -5.93 -9.04
C LYS A 75 -0.26 -5.34 -9.83
N GLU A 76 -0.48 -4.20 -10.46
CA GLU A 76 0.56 -3.48 -11.19
C GLU A 76 1.64 -2.95 -10.23
N GLU A 77 2.89 -3.29 -10.50
CA GLU A 77 4.03 -2.70 -9.79
C GLU A 77 4.06 -1.19 -10.01
N CYS A 78 4.28 -0.41 -8.95
CA CYS A 78 4.56 1.01 -9.08
C CYS A 78 5.92 1.19 -9.76
N THR A 79 5.93 1.31 -11.09
CA THR A 79 7.11 1.59 -11.93
C THR A 79 7.57 3.06 -11.80
N GLY A 80 7.58 3.58 -10.58
CA GLY A 80 8.32 4.79 -10.28
C GLY A 80 9.81 4.48 -10.34
N THR A 81 10.60 5.36 -10.94
CA THR A 81 12.07 5.30 -10.97
C THR A 81 12.66 4.93 -9.60
N MET A 82 12.09 5.46 -8.52
CA MET A 82 12.53 5.17 -7.15
C MET A 82 12.26 3.72 -6.69
N THR A 83 11.13 3.11 -7.06
CA THR A 83 10.83 1.72 -6.70
C THR A 83 11.78 0.76 -7.42
N THR A 84 12.12 1.05 -8.68
CA THR A 84 13.16 0.30 -9.40
C THR A 84 14.51 0.42 -8.70
N PHE A 85 14.90 1.62 -8.26
CA PHE A 85 16.13 1.80 -7.50
C PHE A 85 16.09 1.05 -6.15
N ILE A 86 14.99 1.11 -5.41
CA ILE A 86 14.83 0.39 -4.13
C ILE A 86 14.84 -1.13 -4.34
N ASN A 87 14.12 -1.64 -5.33
CA ASN A 87 14.07 -3.08 -5.63
C ASN A 87 15.42 -3.59 -6.15
N ALA A 88 16.08 -2.82 -7.02
CA ALA A 88 17.44 -3.12 -7.47
C ALA A 88 18.43 -3.09 -6.30
N TRP A 89 18.35 -2.09 -5.42
CA TRP A 89 19.22 -1.98 -4.25
C TRP A 89 18.98 -3.10 -3.23
N THR A 90 17.71 -3.44 -2.97
CA THR A 90 17.32 -4.58 -2.12
C THR A 90 17.81 -5.90 -2.70
N LYS A 91 17.74 -6.07 -4.02
CA LYS A 91 18.28 -7.24 -4.73
C LYS A 91 19.80 -7.32 -4.59
N VAL A 92 20.51 -6.21 -4.79
CA VAL A 92 21.97 -6.14 -4.61
C VAL A 92 22.37 -6.47 -3.17
N GLN A 93 21.65 -5.98 -2.16
CA GLN A 93 21.91 -6.34 -0.76
C GLN A 93 21.74 -7.83 -0.46
N LYS A 94 20.76 -8.47 -1.12
CA LYS A 94 20.48 -9.89 -0.95
C LYS A 94 21.50 -10.77 -1.68
N GLU A 95 21.93 -10.36 -2.86
CA GLU A 95 22.91 -11.08 -3.69
C GLU A 95 24.35 -10.86 -3.22
N HIS A 96 24.64 -9.67 -2.67
CA HIS A 96 25.97 -9.24 -2.25
C HIS A 96 26.01 -8.72 -0.80
N PRO A 97 25.62 -9.54 0.20
CA PRO A 97 25.61 -9.12 1.61
C PRO A 97 27.01 -8.71 2.12
N GLU A 98 28.08 -9.20 1.50
CA GLU A 98 29.48 -8.87 1.82
C GLU A 98 29.82 -7.40 1.62
N LEU A 99 29.20 -6.73 0.64
CA LEU A 99 29.43 -5.31 0.36
C LEU A 99 28.90 -4.40 1.47
N PHE A 100 28.00 -4.92 2.32
CA PHE A 100 27.30 -4.17 3.36
C PHE A 100 27.68 -4.59 4.78
N ASN A 101 28.69 -5.45 4.94
CA ASN A 101 29.20 -5.82 6.26
C ASN A 101 30.00 -4.65 6.86
N LYS A 102 29.75 -4.27 8.12
CA LYS A 102 30.28 -3.06 8.79
C LYS A 102 31.82 -3.01 8.96
N ASN A 103 32.55 -3.97 8.40
CA ASN A 103 34.02 -4.02 8.41
C ASN A 103 34.68 -3.50 7.13
N SER A 104 33.93 -3.09 6.10
CA SER A 104 34.46 -2.60 4.82
C SER A 104 34.76 -1.08 4.78
N PHE A 105 34.55 -0.36 5.89
CA PHE A 105 34.94 1.04 6.07
C PHE A 105 36.01 1.19 7.16
N LYS A 106 37.11 0.44 7.04
CA LYS A 106 38.37 0.76 7.72
C LYS A 106 39.35 1.34 6.72
#